data_AF-A5KSV2-F1
#
_entry.id   AF-A5KSV2-F1
#
_cell.length_a   1.000
_cell.length_b   1.000
_cell.length_c   1.000
_cell.angle_alpha   90.00
_cell.angle_beta   90.00
_cell.angle_gamma   90.00
#
_symmetry.space_group_name_H-M   'P 1'
#
loop_
_entity.id
_entity.type
_entity.pdbx_description
1 polymer ?
#
loop_
_entity_poly.entity_id
_entity_poly.type
_entity_poly.pdbx_seq_one_letter_code
_entity_poly.pdbx_strand_id
1 'polypeptide(L)' 'MFNQAKMVMKLKKAQKELAKEVVEVAAGDGAVTVQVTGELKLKKVKLNPELIDFDDIEELERWIEVAVRDAMSRA' A
#
# COMPACT_ATOMS: atom_id res chain seq x y z
N MET A 1 24.11 -11.15 29.63
CA MET A 1 23.98 -11.75 28.28
C MET A 1 22.53 -12.07 27.88
N PHE A 2 21.70 -12.67 28.73
CA PHE A 2 20.30 -13.03 28.40
C PHE A 2 19.40 -11.84 27.99
N ASN A 3 19.65 -10.65 28.54
CA ASN A 3 18.85 -9.45 28.26
C ASN A 3 19.15 -8.81 26.88
N GLN A 4 20.39 -8.90 26.40
CA GLN A 4 20.78 -8.39 25.07
C GLN A 4 20.17 -9.24 23.95
N ALA A 5 20.15 -10.57 24.10
CA ALA A 5 19.53 -11.47 23.12
C ALA A 5 18.02 -11.21 22.97
N LYS A 6 17.31 -10.95 24.08
CA LYS A 6 15.88 -10.56 24.07
C LYS A 6 15.66 -9.23 23.36
N MET A 7 16.53 -8.24 23.55
CA MET A 7 16.45 -6.94 22.88
C MET A 7 16.63 -7.09 21.36
N VAL A 8 17.64 -7.83 20.92
CA VAL A 8 17.90 -8.09 19.49
C VAL A 8 16.72 -8.81 18.82
N MET A 9 16.12 -9.79 19.50
CA MET A 9 14.91 -10.46 18.99
C MET A 9 13.72 -9.51 18.86
N LYS A 10 13.48 -8.65 19.85
CA LYS A 10 12.40 -7.65 19.80
C LYS A 10 12.60 -6.66 18.64
N LEU A 11 13.83 -6.18 18.43
CA LEU A 11 14.16 -5.29 17.31
C LEU A 11 13.92 -5.96 15.95
N LYS A 12 14.36 -7.22 15.78
CA LYS A 12 14.09 -7.99 14.55
C LYS A 12 12.60 -8.22 14.32
N LYS A 13 11.83 -8.44 15.39
CA LYS A 13 10.37 -8.62 15.29
C LYS A 13 9.69 -7.31 14.89
N ALA A 14 10.06 -6.20 15.52
CA ALA A 14 9.56 -4.87 15.19
C ALA A 14 9.88 -4.48 13.74
N GLN A 15 11.11 -4.72 13.25
CA GLN A 15 11.46 -4.52 11.84
C GLN A 15 10.59 -5.35 10.89
N LYS A 16 10.32 -6.62 11.24
CA LYS A 16 9.43 -7.48 10.43
C LYS A 16 7.97 -7.04 10.48
N GLU A 17 7.53 -6.42 11.56
CA GLU A 17 6.16 -5.90 11.69
C GLU A 17 6.00 -4.59 10.92
N LEU A 18 6.99 -3.68 10.99
CA LEU A 18 7.06 -2.46 10.17
C LEU A 18 7.07 -2.79 8.66
N ALA A 19 7.86 -3.78 8.24
CA ALA A 19 7.89 -4.27 6.86
C ALA A 19 6.52 -4.78 6.36
N LYS A 20 5.65 -5.23 7.28
CA LYS A 20 4.31 -5.74 6.98
C LYS A 20 3.21 -4.70 7.17
N GLU A 21 3.54 -3.53 7.69
CA GLU A 21 2.59 -2.45 7.82
C GLU A 21 2.04 -2.10 6.44
N VAL A 22 0.73 -1.92 6.35
CA VAL A 22 0.01 -1.72 5.10
C VAL A 22 -0.38 -0.26 5.01
N VAL A 23 0.09 0.39 3.95
CA VAL A 23 -0.31 1.72 3.55
C VAL A 23 -1.42 1.59 2.52
N GLU A 24 -2.53 2.29 2.76
CA GLU A 24 -3.68 2.36 1.85
C GLU A 24 -3.80 3.78 1.29
N VAL A 25 -3.96 3.87 -0.02
CA VAL A 25 -4.15 5.14 -0.74
C VAL A 25 -5.31 4.99 -1.73
N ALA A 26 -6.07 6.07 -1.91
CA ALA A 26 -7.14 6.14 -2.89
C ALA A 26 -6.90 7.28 -3.91
N ALA A 27 -7.37 7.08 -5.15
CA ALA A 27 -7.39 8.07 -6.23
C ALA A 27 -8.76 8.07 -6.93
N GLY A 28 -9.06 9.15 -7.67
CA GLY A 28 -10.35 9.32 -8.37
C GLY A 28 -11.54 9.34 -7.41
N ASP A 29 -11.46 10.14 -6.34
CA ASP A 29 -12.49 10.22 -5.28
C ASP A 29 -12.89 8.88 -4.64
N GLY A 30 -11.99 7.90 -4.67
CA GLY A 30 -12.24 6.54 -4.15
C GLY A 30 -12.60 5.51 -5.21
N ALA A 31 -12.59 5.88 -6.50
CA ALA A 31 -12.72 4.96 -7.63
C ALA A 31 -11.64 3.87 -7.61
N VAL A 32 -10.41 4.22 -7.22
CA VAL A 32 -9.28 3.29 -7.13
C VAL A 32 -8.71 3.32 -5.72
N THR A 33 -8.53 2.15 -5.10
CA THR A 33 -7.81 2.02 -3.82
C THR A 33 -6.69 1.01 -3.96
N VAL A 34 -5.48 1.40 -3.55
CA VAL A 34 -4.26 0.58 -3.61
C VAL A 34 -3.71 0.39 -2.20
N GLN A 35 -3.36 -0.85 -1.87
CA GLN A 35 -2.67 -1.22 -0.64
C GLN A 35 -1.26 -1.71 -0.96
N VAL A 36 -0.26 -1.14 -0.30
CA VAL A 36 1.16 -1.50 -0.42
C VAL A 36 1.74 -1.77 0.98
N THR A 37 2.68 -2.71 1.12
CA THR A 37 3.39 -2.91 2.39
C THR A 37 4.65 -2.05 2.46
N GLY A 38 5.19 -1.81 3.67
CA GLY A 38 6.49 -1.13 3.86
C GLY A 38 7.72 -1.81 3.22
N GLU A 39 7.54 -2.98 2.59
CA GLU A 39 8.53 -3.61 1.69
C GLU A 39 8.32 -3.24 0.21
N LEU A 40 7.50 -2.21 -0.06
CA LEU A 40 7.07 -1.81 -1.40
C LEU A 40 6.37 -2.94 -2.18
N LYS A 41 5.68 -3.85 -1.49
CA LYS A 41 4.92 -4.93 -2.13
C LYS A 41 3.46 -4.54 -2.28
N LEU A 42 2.96 -4.60 -3.51
CA LEU A 42 1.54 -4.43 -3.80
C LEU A 42 0.72 -5.56 -3.16
N LYS A 43 -0.22 -5.20 -2.30
CA LYS A 43 -1.05 -6.12 -1.52
C LYS A 43 -2.42 -6.30 -2.14
N LYS A 44 -3.05 -5.20 -2.57
CA LYS A 44 -4.41 -5.21 -3.12
C LYS A 44 -4.67 -3.98 -3.97
N VAL A 45 -5.47 -4.16 -5.02
CA VAL A 45 -6.10 -3.07 -5.78
C VAL A 45 -7.61 -3.32 -5.74
N LYS A 46 -8.38 -2.27 -5.49
CA LYS A 46 -9.85 -2.28 -5.56
C LYS A 46 -10.31 -1.17 -6.49
N LEU A 47 -11.33 -1.49 -7.27
CA LEU A 47 -11.99 -0.58 -8.17
C LEU A 47 -13.46 -0.45 -7.76
N ASN A 48 -13.98 0.77 -7.68
CA ASN A 48 -15.40 1.01 -7.48
C ASN A 48 -16.06 1.28 -8.85
N PRO A 49 -16.81 0.32 -9.43
CA PRO A 49 -17.42 0.49 -10.74
C PRO A 49 -18.48 1.59 -10.78
N GLU A 50 -19.04 2.00 -9.64
CA GLU A 50 -20.01 3.09 -9.57
C GLU A 50 -19.38 4.47 -9.83
N LEU A 51 -18.05 4.57 -9.67
CA LEU A 51 -17.27 5.79 -9.85
C LEU A 51 -16.37 5.73 -11.10
N ILE A 52 -16.52 4.69 -11.92
CA ILE A 52 -15.69 4.46 -13.11
C ILE A 52 -16.58 4.58 -14.33
N ASP A 53 -16.19 5.48 -15.25
CA ASP A 53 -16.71 5.46 -16.60
C ASP A 53 -15.93 4.42 -17.42
N PHE A 54 -16.62 3.39 -17.88
CA PHE A 54 -15.99 2.33 -18.68
C PHE A 54 -15.82 2.71 -20.15
N ASP A 55 -16.41 3.82 -20.58
CA ASP A 55 -16.19 4.38 -21.92
C ASP A 55 -14.90 5.24 -21.96
N ASP A 56 -14.36 5.64 -20.80
CA ASP A 56 -13.07 6.35 -20.65
C ASP A 56 -12.06 5.55 -19.80
N ILE A 57 -11.43 4.55 -20.44
CA ILE A 57 -10.42 3.70 -19.80
C ILE A 57 -9.12 4.47 -19.49
N GLU A 58 -8.79 5.52 -20.26
CA GLU A 58 -7.56 6.30 -20.05
C GLU A 58 -7.56 7.04 -18.71
N GLU A 59 -8.72 7.52 -18.27
CA GLU A 59 -8.89 8.13 -16.96
C GLU A 59 -8.67 7.12 -15.82
N LEU A 60 -9.24 5.92 -15.95
CA LEU A 60 -9.04 4.84 -14.97
C LEU A 60 -7.56 4.44 -14.85
N GLU A 61 -6.86 4.30 -15.98
CA GLU A 61 -5.42 4.01 -16.00
C GLU A 61 -4.63 5.09 -15.26
N ARG A 62 -4.94 6.36 -15.50
CA ARG A 62 -4.31 7.49 -14.80
C ARG A 62 -4.54 7.44 -13.29
N TRP A 63 -5.74 7.12 -12.82
CA TRP A 63 -6.02 6.99 -11.39
C TRP A 63 -5.25 5.83 -10.75
N ILE A 64 -5.12 4.70 -11.45
CA ILE A 64 -4.32 3.56 -10.99
C ILE A 64 -2.85 3.96 -10.87
N GLU A 65 -2.28 4.63 -11.87
CA GLU A 65 -0.89 5.09 -11.83
C GLU A 65 -0.61 6.01 -10.64
N VAL A 66 -1.50 6.97 -10.41
CA VAL A 66 -1.39 7.92 -9.28
C VAL A 66 -1.51 7.18 -7.95
N ALA A 67 -2.52 6.33 -7.78
CA ALA A 67 -2.72 5.59 -6.53
C ALA A 67 -1.53 4.67 -6.19
N VAL A 68 -0.97 3.98 -7.20
CA VAL A 68 0.20 3.12 -7.01
C VAL A 68 1.43 3.94 -6.64
N ARG A 69 1.70 5.04 -7.36
CA ARG A 69 2.85 5.91 -7.09
C ARG A 69 2.79 6.51 -5.69
N ASP A 70 1.63 7.00 -5.29
CA ASP A 70 1.42 7.58 -3.97
C ASP A 70 1.52 6.52 -2.87
N ALA A 71 0.97 5.32 -3.09
CA ALA A 71 1.10 4.21 -2.13
C ALA A 71 2.56 3.79 -1.95
N MET A 72 3.34 3.70 -3.03
CA MET A 72 4.77 3.39 -2.96
C MET A 72 5.59 4.52 -2.32
N SER A 73 5.19 5.79 -2.49
CA SER A 73 5.88 6.92 -1.87
C SER A 73 5.60 7.03 -0.36
N ARG A 74 4.48 6.47 0.11
CA ARG A 74 4.05 6.53 1.53
C ARG A 74 4.40 5.27 2.33
N ALA A 75 4.70 4.16 1.64
CA ALA A 75 5.15 2.90 2.20
C ALA A 75 6.63 2.93 2.60
#